data_AF-A0A517XUI2-F1
#
_entry.id   AF-A0A517XUI2-F1
#
_cell.length_a   1.000
_cell.length_b   1.000
_cell.length_c   1.000
_cell.angle_alpha   90.00
_cell.angle_beta   90.00
_cell.angle_gamma   90.00
#
_symmetry.space_group_name_H-M   'P 1'
#
loop_
_entity.id
_entity.type
_entity.pdbx_description
1 polymer ?
#
loop_
_entity_poly.entity_id
_entity_poly.type
_entity_poly.pdbx_seq_one_letter_code
_entity_poly.pdbx_strand_id
1 'polypeptide(L)'
;MTTLVLGLALSTPAQPPVVVVGRPVVAPHLRPLPPVVVARPIVVPPPVVVARPVVVVPPPVVEAPPPVAALTLEQFSRVFAPTPGRHHYWIIHPRTCQPVEVCFVLPNCGRLDRVRVNRDSIHIDIDNPDYDVDVDFRHDGSVRVRYSD
;
A
#
# COMPACT_ATOMS: atom_id res chain seq x y z
N MET A 1 -45.44 -5.05 31.89
CA MET A 1 -44.70 -4.07 32.73
C MET A 1 -43.57 -4.82 33.40
N THR A 2 -42.36 -4.72 32.86
CA THR A 2 -41.18 -5.36 33.47
C THR A 2 -39.96 -4.50 33.17
N THR A 3 -39.48 -3.86 34.22
CA THR A 3 -38.35 -2.92 34.28
C THR A 3 -37.08 -3.71 34.59
N LEU A 4 -36.04 -3.63 33.77
CA LEU A 4 -34.71 -4.15 34.11
C LEU A 4 -33.61 -3.13 33.77
N VAL A 5 -33.35 -2.33 34.81
CA VAL A 5 -32.09 -1.81 35.35
C VAL A 5 -30.88 -1.67 34.42
N LEU A 6 -30.53 -0.40 34.25
CA LEU A 6 -29.32 0.20 33.72
C LEU A 6 -28.09 -0.12 34.61
N GLY A 7 -27.05 -0.74 34.07
CA GLY A 7 -25.77 -0.97 34.75
C GLY A 7 -24.62 -0.25 34.05
N LEU A 8 -24.34 0.99 34.48
CA LEU A 8 -23.18 1.78 34.07
C LEU A 8 -21.95 1.34 34.86
N ALA A 9 -20.96 0.75 34.19
CA ALA A 9 -19.63 0.54 34.76
C ALA A 9 -18.61 1.37 33.97
N LEU A 10 -18.41 2.61 34.41
CA LEU A 10 -17.25 3.44 34.06
C LEU A 10 -16.05 2.92 34.85
N SER A 11 -15.06 2.36 34.17
CA SER A 11 -13.73 2.18 34.76
C SER A 11 -12.66 2.57 33.75
N THR A 12 -12.12 3.76 33.94
CA THR A 12 -10.91 4.28 33.30
C THR A 12 -9.72 3.98 34.21
N PRO A 13 -8.68 3.26 33.74
CA PRO A 13 -7.36 3.38 34.34
C PRO A 13 -6.64 4.59 33.73
N ALA A 14 -6.35 5.56 34.60
CA ALA A 14 -5.46 6.68 34.33
C ALA A 14 -4.04 6.17 34.07
N GLN A 15 -3.50 6.41 32.88
CA GLN A 15 -2.09 6.20 32.58
C GLN A 15 -1.35 7.55 32.70
N PRO A 16 -0.24 7.62 33.46
CA PRO A 16 0.57 8.84 33.58
C PRO A 16 1.34 9.14 32.29
N PRO A 17 1.65 10.43 32.01
CA PRO A 17 2.46 10.81 30.86
C PRO A 17 3.90 10.33 31.03
N VAL A 18 4.37 9.50 30.09
CA VAL A 18 5.79 9.14 29.98
C VAL A 18 6.52 10.30 29.32
N VAL A 19 7.34 11.00 30.10
CA VAL A 19 8.31 11.99 29.64
C VAL A 19 9.48 11.26 28.98
N VAL A 20 9.54 11.24 27.65
CA VAL A 20 10.74 10.79 26.92
C VAL A 20 11.65 12.00 26.70
N VAL A 21 12.70 12.03 27.52
CA VAL A 21 13.83 12.96 27.45
C VAL A 21 14.56 12.82 26.11
N GLY A 22 14.88 13.97 25.51
CA GLY A 22 15.41 14.09 24.16
C GLY A 22 16.72 13.34 23.91
N ARG A 23 16.85 12.82 22.69
CA ARG A 23 18.14 12.43 22.11
C ARG A 23 18.67 13.56 21.24
N PRO A 24 19.95 13.92 21.38
CA PRO A 24 20.59 14.94 20.56
C PRO A 24 20.73 14.50 19.10
N VAL A 25 20.50 15.47 18.22
CA VAL A 25 20.77 15.46 16.79
C VAL A 25 22.23 15.13 16.54
N VAL A 26 22.49 14.10 15.73
CA VAL A 26 23.80 13.88 15.10
C VAL A 26 23.57 13.87 13.60
N ALA A 27 23.96 14.98 12.96
CA ALA A 27 23.97 15.13 11.51
C ALA A 27 25.12 14.27 10.93
N PRO A 28 24.85 13.33 10.00
CA PRO A 28 25.92 12.65 9.30
C PRO A 28 26.48 13.57 8.21
N HIS A 29 27.77 13.87 8.38
CA HIS A 29 28.71 14.52 7.48
C HIS A 29 28.37 14.46 5.97
N LEU A 30 28.19 15.64 5.38
CA LEU A 30 28.35 15.86 3.95
C LEU A 30 29.80 15.55 3.54
N ARG A 31 30.01 14.50 2.75
CA ARG A 31 31.30 14.25 2.10
C ARG A 31 31.49 15.25 0.94
N PRO A 32 32.58 16.02 0.89
CA PRO A 32 32.96 16.76 -0.30
C PRO A 32 33.29 15.78 -1.43
N LEU A 33 32.59 15.90 -2.56
CA LEU A 33 32.96 15.23 -3.80
C LEU A 33 34.26 15.85 -4.35
N PRO A 34 35.20 15.05 -4.87
CA PRO A 34 36.43 15.57 -5.48
C PRO A 34 36.13 16.37 -6.76
N PRO A 35 36.99 17.35 -7.11
CA PRO A 35 36.84 18.13 -8.33
C PRO A 35 36.99 17.23 -9.56
N VAL A 36 35.96 17.16 -10.40
CA VAL A 36 36.05 16.51 -11.71
C VAL A 36 36.92 17.38 -12.61
N VAL A 37 38.06 16.83 -13.02
CA VAL A 37 39.01 17.43 -13.95
C VAL A 37 38.35 17.51 -15.33
N VAL A 38 38.18 18.75 -15.82
CA VAL A 38 37.76 19.01 -17.20
C VAL A 38 38.92 18.73 -18.13
N ALA A 39 38.95 17.54 -18.74
CA ALA A 39 39.86 17.24 -19.82
C ALA A 39 39.43 17.99 -21.09
N ARG A 40 40.35 18.79 -21.64
CA ARG A 40 40.17 19.56 -22.88
C ARG A 40 40.04 18.63 -24.09
N PRO A 41 39.33 19.05 -25.15
CA PRO A 41 39.04 18.20 -26.30
C PRO A 41 40.29 18.03 -27.17
N ILE A 42 40.67 16.79 -27.46
CA ILE A 42 41.62 16.47 -28.51
C ILE A 42 40.83 16.42 -29.82
N VAL A 43 41.08 17.41 -30.68
CA VAL A 43 40.54 17.46 -32.05
C VAL A 43 41.33 16.45 -32.89
N VAL A 44 40.71 15.29 -33.14
CA VAL A 44 41.18 14.32 -34.13
C VAL A 44 40.43 14.60 -35.44
N PRO A 45 41.12 14.78 -36.59
CA PRO A 45 40.44 14.94 -37.87
C PRO A 45 39.68 13.66 -38.24
N PRO A 46 38.40 13.75 -38.67
CA PRO A 46 37.60 12.57 -38.93
C PRO A 46 38.02 11.88 -40.23
N PRO A 47 38.13 10.54 -40.26
CA PRO A 47 38.15 9.80 -41.52
C PRO A 47 36.80 9.95 -42.22
N VAL A 48 36.82 10.16 -43.53
CA VAL A 48 35.62 10.22 -44.37
C VAL A 48 34.94 8.86 -44.36
N VAL A 49 33.91 8.72 -43.52
CA VAL A 49 33.05 7.54 -43.46
C VAL A 49 32.01 7.67 -44.55
N VAL A 50 32.07 6.77 -45.52
CA VAL A 50 31.01 6.56 -46.53
C VAL A 50 29.71 6.29 -45.77
N ALA A 51 28.79 7.25 -45.81
CA ALA A 51 27.51 7.19 -45.12
C ALA A 51 26.68 6.01 -45.66
N ARG A 52 26.68 4.90 -44.94
CA ARG A 52 25.64 3.88 -45.09
C ARG A 52 24.32 4.46 -44.58
N PRO A 53 23.18 4.24 -45.24
CA PRO A 53 21.89 4.67 -44.74
C PRO A 53 21.66 4.04 -43.36
N VAL A 54 21.71 4.85 -42.31
CA VAL A 54 21.37 4.44 -40.96
C VAL A 54 19.86 4.27 -40.94
N VAL A 55 19.41 3.02 -40.98
CA VAL A 55 18.04 2.66 -40.62
C VAL A 55 17.87 3.03 -39.15
N VAL A 56 17.23 4.16 -38.89
CA VAL A 56 16.80 4.56 -37.55
C VAL A 56 15.76 3.55 -37.11
N VAL A 57 16.21 2.50 -36.41
CA VAL A 57 15.30 1.59 -35.73
C VAL A 57 14.64 2.42 -34.62
N PRO A 58 13.32 2.67 -34.67
CA PRO A 58 12.65 3.40 -33.62
C PRO A 58 12.92 2.68 -32.28
N PRO A 59 13.14 3.43 -31.18
CA PRO A 59 13.37 2.81 -29.88
C PRO A 59 12.22 1.85 -29.57
N PRO A 60 12.49 0.68 -28.98
CA PRO A 60 11.45 -0.25 -28.60
C PRO A 60 10.44 0.51 -27.74
N VAL A 61 9.21 0.65 -28.25
CA VAL A 61 8.09 1.17 -27.49
C VAL A 61 7.95 0.22 -26.31
N VAL A 62 8.42 0.65 -25.14
CA VAL A 62 8.16 -0.05 -23.90
C VAL A 62 6.65 0.04 -23.72
N GLU A 63 5.95 -1.03 -24.10
CA GLU A 63 4.53 -1.18 -23.83
C GLU A 63 4.33 -0.90 -22.34
N ALA A 64 3.69 0.22 -22.05
CA ALA A 64 3.28 0.53 -20.69
C ALA A 64 2.44 -0.65 -20.20
N PRO A 65 2.71 -1.20 -19.00
CA PRO A 65 1.94 -2.32 -18.50
C PRO A 65 0.45 -1.96 -18.54
N PRO A 66 -0.41 -2.90 -18.95
CA PRO A 66 -1.84 -2.64 -19.05
C PRO A 66 -2.35 -2.06 -17.72
N PRO A 67 -3.20 -1.03 -17.76
CA PRO A 67 -3.70 -0.43 -16.54
C PRO A 67 -4.42 -1.51 -15.74
N VAL A 68 -3.86 -1.90 -14.59
CA VAL A 68 -4.52 -2.83 -13.69
C VAL A 68 -5.79 -2.13 -13.23
N ALA A 69 -6.94 -2.64 -13.65
CA ALA A 69 -8.23 -2.01 -13.38
C ALA A 69 -8.46 -1.99 -11.86
N ALA A 70 -8.32 -0.81 -11.26
CA ALA A 70 -8.58 -0.62 -9.85
C ALA A 70 -10.08 -0.70 -9.58
N LEU A 71 -10.46 -1.44 -8.54
CA LEU A 71 -11.84 -1.71 -8.16
C LEU A 71 -12.32 -0.71 -7.12
N THR A 72 -13.58 -0.27 -7.20
CA THR A 72 -14.20 0.41 -6.06
C THR A 72 -14.48 -0.60 -4.93
N LEU A 73 -14.70 -0.13 -3.70
CA LEU A 73 -15.08 -0.98 -2.59
C LEU A 73 -16.35 -1.80 -2.86
N GLU A 74 -17.33 -1.18 -3.53
CA GLU A 74 -18.56 -1.88 -3.93
C GLU A 74 -18.28 -2.96 -4.98
N GLN A 75 -17.47 -2.65 -6.00
CA GLN A 75 -17.06 -3.65 -7.00
C GLN A 75 -16.29 -4.80 -6.35
N PHE A 76 -15.37 -4.48 -5.43
CA PHE A 76 -14.64 -5.47 -4.65
C PHE A 76 -15.59 -6.46 -3.97
N SER A 77 -16.64 -5.98 -3.28
CA SER A 77 -17.60 -6.87 -2.62
C SER A 77 -18.31 -7.86 -3.55
N ARG A 78 -18.46 -7.50 -4.84
CA ARG A 78 -19.12 -8.35 -5.85
C ARG A 78 -18.18 -9.35 -6.49
N VAL A 79 -16.89 -9.00 -6.64
CA VAL A 79 -15.89 -9.87 -7.28
C VAL A 79 -15.09 -10.69 -6.29
N PHE A 80 -15.08 -10.30 -5.02
CA PHE A 80 -14.32 -10.98 -3.98
C PHE A 80 -14.86 -12.39 -3.78
N ALA A 81 -13.98 -13.36 -4.06
CA ALA A 81 -14.24 -14.76 -3.80
C ALA A 81 -13.53 -15.14 -2.50
N PRO A 82 -14.23 -15.75 -1.54
CA PRO A 82 -13.66 -16.18 -0.27
C PRO A 82 -12.84 -17.47 -0.44
N THR A 83 -11.82 -17.43 -1.27
CA THR A 83 -10.88 -18.54 -1.42
C THR A 83 -9.76 -18.36 -0.41
N PRO A 84 -9.37 -19.40 0.33
CA PRO A 84 -8.19 -19.31 1.17
C PRO A 84 -6.91 -18.97 0.39
N GLY A 85 -5.95 -18.33 1.06
CA GLY A 85 -4.65 -17.98 0.49
C GLY A 85 -4.39 -16.48 0.37
N ARG A 86 -3.43 -16.11 -0.49
CA ARG A 86 -3.01 -14.72 -0.68
C ARG A 86 -3.90 -14.01 -1.70
N HIS A 87 -4.39 -12.85 -1.32
CA HIS A 87 -5.24 -11.98 -2.14
C HIS A 87 -4.50 -10.70 -2.46
N HIS A 88 -4.50 -10.32 -3.73
CA HIS A 88 -3.86 -9.13 -4.25
C HIS A 88 -4.89 -8.37 -5.07
N TYR A 89 -5.32 -7.21 -4.59
CA TYR A 89 -6.33 -6.39 -5.25
C TYR A 89 -5.87 -4.94 -5.38
N TRP A 90 -6.13 -4.34 -6.54
CA TRP A 90 -6.02 -2.90 -6.71
C TRP A 90 -7.37 -2.28 -6.38
N ILE A 91 -7.43 -1.49 -5.31
CA ILE A 91 -8.66 -0.87 -4.83
C ILE A 91 -8.52 0.65 -4.91
N ILE A 92 -9.54 1.32 -5.43
CA ILE A 92 -9.63 2.78 -5.41
C ILE A 92 -9.88 3.23 -3.98
N HIS A 93 -8.93 3.92 -3.40
CA HIS A 93 -9.02 4.42 -2.03
C HIS A 93 -10.19 5.43 -1.90
N PRO A 94 -11.15 5.23 -0.96
CA PRO A 94 -12.41 5.98 -0.93
C PRO A 94 -12.25 7.48 -0.64
N ARG A 95 -11.13 7.88 -0.02
CA ARG A 95 -10.82 9.29 0.30
C ARG A 95 -9.92 10.00 -0.71
N THR A 96 -8.84 9.37 -1.13
CA THR A 96 -7.85 9.98 -2.04
C THR A 96 -8.18 9.75 -3.52
N CYS A 97 -9.13 8.85 -3.82
CA CYS A 97 -9.49 8.41 -5.17
C CYS A 97 -8.31 7.85 -5.98
N GLN A 98 -7.24 7.41 -5.28
CA GLN A 98 -6.06 6.83 -5.90
C GLN A 98 -6.12 5.30 -5.80
N PRO A 99 -5.67 4.56 -6.85
CA PRO A 99 -5.47 3.13 -6.75
C PRO A 99 -4.44 2.78 -5.68
N VAL A 100 -4.78 1.87 -4.78
CA VAL A 100 -3.89 1.32 -3.77
C VAL A 100 -3.91 -0.20 -3.86
N GLU A 101 -2.72 -0.79 -3.78
CA GLU A 101 -2.57 -2.24 -3.71
C GLU A 101 -2.88 -2.71 -2.28
N VAL A 102 -3.84 -3.64 -2.17
CA VAL A 102 -4.24 -4.26 -0.92
C VAL A 102 -3.91 -5.75 -0.99
N CYS A 103 -2.99 -6.15 -0.11
CA CYS A 103 -2.52 -7.53 0.01
C CYS A 103 -2.86 -8.08 1.39
N PHE A 104 -3.64 -9.15 1.44
CA PHE A 104 -3.97 -9.84 2.68
C PHE A 104 -4.03 -11.35 2.46
N VAL A 105 -3.98 -12.10 3.56
CA VAL A 105 -4.00 -13.57 3.52
C VAL A 105 -5.22 -14.05 4.28
N LEU A 106 -6.03 -14.88 3.63
CA LEU A 106 -7.12 -15.59 4.30
C LEU A 106 -6.62 -16.97 4.75
N PRO A 107 -6.85 -17.35 6.02
CA PRO A 107 -6.48 -18.67 6.51
C PRO A 107 -7.24 -19.79 5.76
N ASN A 108 -6.62 -20.98 5.69
CA ASN A 108 -7.26 -22.20 5.17
C ASN A 108 -8.30 -22.80 6.15
N CYS A 109 -8.38 -22.23 7.33
CA CYS A 109 -9.17 -22.74 8.43
C CYS A 109 -10.44 -21.88 8.50
N GLY A 110 -11.56 -22.41 8.01
CA GLY A 110 -12.87 -21.82 8.26
C GLY A 110 -13.75 -21.67 7.03
N ARG A 111 -15.03 -21.42 7.30
CA ARG A 111 -15.99 -20.98 6.30
C ARG A 111 -16.11 -19.48 6.44
N LEU A 112 -15.99 -18.75 5.33
CA LEU A 112 -16.30 -17.33 5.33
C LEU A 112 -17.77 -17.16 5.74
N ASP A 113 -18.00 -16.46 6.85
CA ASP A 113 -19.35 -16.14 7.31
C ASP A 113 -19.88 -14.97 6.49
N ARG A 114 -19.17 -13.83 6.56
CA ARG A 114 -19.67 -12.58 6.04
C ARG A 114 -18.55 -11.62 5.64
N VAL A 115 -18.76 -10.95 4.51
CA VAL A 115 -17.93 -9.81 4.10
C VAL A 115 -18.77 -8.56 4.24
N ARG A 116 -18.32 -7.61 5.06
CA ARG A 116 -18.98 -6.32 5.26
C ARG A 116 -18.09 -5.24 4.70
N VAL A 117 -18.58 -4.57 3.67
CA VAL A 117 -17.90 -3.41 3.11
C VAL A 117 -18.56 -2.15 3.65
N ASN A 118 -17.79 -1.39 4.42
CA ASN A 118 -18.16 -0.06 4.88
C ASN A 118 -17.58 1.00 3.91
N ARG A 119 -17.90 2.26 4.16
CA ARG A 119 -17.41 3.39 3.35
C ARG A 119 -15.88 3.54 3.40
N ASP A 120 -15.26 3.12 4.50
CA ASP A 120 -13.86 3.39 4.84
C ASP A 120 -13.10 2.10 5.22
N SER A 121 -13.78 0.96 5.26
CA SER A 121 -13.19 -0.30 5.72
C SER A 121 -13.87 -1.52 5.10
N ILE A 122 -13.14 -2.63 5.07
CA ILE A 122 -13.65 -3.96 4.70
C ILE A 122 -13.41 -4.86 5.91
N HIS A 123 -14.47 -5.52 6.37
CA HIS A 123 -14.44 -6.50 7.46
C HIS A 123 -14.79 -7.87 6.89
N ILE A 124 -13.98 -8.88 7.19
CA ILE A 124 -14.12 -10.23 6.69
C ILE A 124 -14.20 -11.16 7.90
N ASP A 125 -15.40 -11.66 8.16
CA ASP A 125 -15.74 -12.55 9.28
C ASP A 125 -15.53 -14.00 8.80
N ILE A 126 -14.70 -14.78 9.49
CA ILE A 126 -14.47 -16.21 9.20
C ILE A 126 -14.94 -17.03 10.38
N ASP A 127 -15.96 -17.87 10.16
CA ASP A 127 -16.39 -18.86 11.14
C ASP A 127 -15.34 -19.99 11.16
N ASN A 128 -14.60 -20.13 12.27
CA ASN A 128 -13.75 -21.26 12.68
C ASN A 128 -12.26 -21.27 12.20
N PRO A 129 -11.28 -20.83 13.02
CA PRO A 129 -11.41 -20.11 14.30
C PRO A 129 -12.04 -18.73 14.11
N ASP A 130 -12.46 -18.06 15.20
CA ASP A 130 -13.07 -16.70 15.16
C ASP A 130 -12.04 -15.68 14.63
N TYR A 131 -11.84 -15.69 13.31
CA TYR A 131 -10.76 -15.00 12.64
C TYR A 131 -11.30 -13.88 11.78
N ASP A 132 -10.93 -12.65 12.11
CA ASP A 132 -11.40 -11.47 11.41
C ASP A 132 -10.25 -10.80 10.67
N VAL A 133 -10.52 -10.42 9.42
CA VAL A 133 -9.62 -9.56 8.64
C VAL A 133 -10.24 -8.19 8.43
N ASP A 134 -9.59 -7.18 8.99
CA ASP A 134 -9.96 -5.78 8.86
C ASP A 134 -9.01 -5.05 7.91
N VAL A 135 -9.56 -4.45 6.86
CA VAL A 135 -8.83 -3.54 5.97
C VAL A 135 -9.37 -2.13 6.16
N ASP A 136 -8.60 -1.28 6.83
CA ASP A 136 -8.92 0.13 7.08
C ASP A 136 -8.27 1.05 6.03
N PHE A 137 -9.04 1.92 5.40
CA PHE A 137 -8.56 2.98 4.51
C PHE A 137 -8.47 4.32 5.26
N ARG A 138 -7.26 4.76 5.59
CA ARG A 138 -7.03 5.96 6.41
C ARG A 138 -7.10 7.24 5.59
N HIS A 139 -7.32 8.36 6.29
CA HIS A 139 -7.40 9.67 5.65
C HIS A 139 -6.11 10.14 4.96
N ASP A 140 -4.95 9.62 5.35
CA ASP A 140 -3.65 9.91 4.75
C ASP A 140 -3.38 9.11 3.46
N GLY A 141 -4.33 8.28 3.02
CA GLY A 141 -4.17 7.40 1.86
C GLY A 141 -3.51 6.06 2.18
N SER A 142 -3.11 5.83 3.44
CA SER A 142 -2.54 4.56 3.86
C SER A 142 -3.62 3.51 4.09
N VAL A 143 -3.29 2.25 3.79
CA VAL A 143 -4.16 1.10 4.07
C VAL A 143 -3.56 0.31 5.22
N ARG A 144 -4.38 -0.02 6.22
CA ARG A 144 -3.98 -0.85 7.36
C ARG A 144 -4.77 -2.14 7.33
N VAL A 145 -4.07 -3.26 7.22
CA VAL A 145 -4.64 -4.60 7.39
C VAL A 145 -4.41 -5.06 8.83
N ARG A 146 -5.45 -5.55 9.51
CA ARG A 146 -5.36 -6.17 10.83
C ARG A 146 -5.97 -7.57 10.77
N TYR A 147 -5.41 -8.44 11.59
CA TYR A 147 -5.86 -9.81 11.77
C TYR A 147 -6.17 -9.98 13.25
N SER A 148 -7.37 -10.47 13.56
CA SER A 148 -7.81 -10.81 14.90
C SER A 148 -8.16 -12.30 14.92
N ASP A 149 -7.83 -13.00 16.00
CA ASP A 149 -8.10 -14.43 16.26
C ASP A 149 -8.66 -14.57 17.69
#